data_AF-A0AAE4TQ75-F1
#
_entry.id   AF-A0AAE4TQ75-F1
#
_cell.length_a   1.000
_cell.length_b   1.000
_cell.length_c   1.000
_cell.angle_alpha   90.00
_cell.angle_beta   90.00
_cell.angle_gamma   90.00
#
_symmetry.space_group_name_H-M   'P 1'
#
loop_
_entity.id
_entity.type
_entity.pdbx_description
1 polymer ?
#
loop_
_entity_poly.entity_id
_entity_poly.type
_entity_poly.pdbx_seq_one_letter_code
_entity_poly.pdbx_strand_id
1 'polypeptide(L)'
;MKSFADKKGKTYFFVSVSTCLLFFSCVQKKPAQAEYWKRYLEYQKSVQKEYPIGGIRNALFGNLTSEDEPLLRNKDGILFLDFYLRKTERGIQPVLTADPISENALYKIHVEYLPSSFQDVKTYKLKRKTVSILPVYGYADFFRHVDRFQNFLKRESADSEKLASVSEAHRYLCTISKCGSVRSQNSSLLSYELNENTRTEFPNFYKRFHKLLNQISYRITIFKSGEFLNGMELYNENEKTFLKIPDADPGYWLSPQILHIRISLFVEIYGLKIDIRNLGYRLTFSSSQNREKITGEFSRMPEKKISGRFLRIFPPGMVNWFIPGNMEEYFDRYFLLLVQGSEGKGGNRFRTESIKTGNTMKVILNSEAEIFRERFAPFRSTDAAEDQPSFWEVLEKILIRDLS
;
A
#
# COMPACT_ATOMS: atom_id res chain seq x y z
N MET A 1 50.61 -45.27 -31.14
CA MET A 1 49.91 -44.01 -31.49
C MET A 1 48.54 -44.01 -30.84
N LYS A 2 48.29 -42.99 -30.00
CA LYS A 2 47.01 -42.37 -29.59
C LYS A 2 45.83 -43.24 -29.11
N SER A 3 45.61 -43.13 -27.80
CA SER A 3 44.32 -43.06 -27.11
C SER A 3 43.25 -42.32 -27.93
N PHE A 4 42.01 -42.82 -27.92
CA PHE A 4 40.83 -41.95 -27.93
C PHE A 4 39.82 -42.40 -26.88
N ALA A 5 39.85 -41.64 -25.79
CA ALA A 5 38.94 -41.71 -24.68
C ALA A 5 37.48 -41.48 -25.11
N ASP A 6 36.60 -42.25 -24.49
CA ASP A 6 35.16 -42.07 -24.47
C ASP A 6 34.82 -40.73 -23.77
N LYS A 7 34.80 -39.66 -24.55
CA LYS A 7 34.60 -38.26 -24.09
C LYS A 7 33.22 -37.71 -24.45
N LYS A 8 32.30 -38.51 -24.99
CA LYS A 8 30.98 -38.02 -25.41
C LYS A 8 29.94 -37.99 -24.28
N GLY A 9 30.04 -38.84 -23.26
CA GLY A 9 29.07 -38.86 -22.14
C GLY A 9 29.23 -37.72 -21.11
N LYS A 10 30.46 -37.27 -20.85
CA LYS A 10 30.73 -36.22 -19.85
C LYS A 10 30.27 -34.82 -20.31
N THR A 11 30.34 -34.52 -21.61
CA THR A 11 29.98 -33.19 -22.13
C THR A 11 28.48 -32.94 -22.09
N TYR A 12 27.65 -33.94 -22.38
CA TYR A 12 26.19 -33.82 -22.26
C TYR A 12 25.72 -33.71 -20.81
N PHE A 13 26.40 -34.38 -19.87
CA PHE A 13 26.12 -34.23 -18.44
C PHE A 13 26.50 -32.84 -17.91
N PHE A 14 27.68 -32.33 -18.27
CA PHE A 14 28.10 -30.98 -17.89
C PHE A 14 27.25 -29.88 -18.55
N VAL A 15 26.82 -30.05 -19.80
CA VAL A 15 25.89 -29.10 -20.45
C VAL A 15 24.50 -29.19 -19.81
N SER A 16 24.01 -30.38 -19.44
CA SER A 16 22.69 -30.50 -18.78
C SER A 16 22.69 -29.97 -17.35
N VAL A 17 23.79 -30.16 -16.61
CA VAL A 17 23.98 -29.61 -15.26
C VAL A 17 24.22 -28.10 -15.30
N SER A 18 25.01 -27.58 -16.25
CA SER A 18 25.19 -26.13 -16.44
C SER A 18 23.92 -25.44 -16.95
N THR A 19 23.14 -26.08 -17.82
CA THR A 19 21.84 -25.53 -18.27
C THR A 19 20.83 -25.56 -17.12
N CYS A 20 20.83 -26.57 -16.25
CA CYS A 20 20.00 -26.58 -15.03
C CYS A 20 20.44 -25.51 -14.01
N LEU A 21 21.74 -25.29 -13.81
CA LEU A 21 22.27 -24.30 -12.87
C LEU A 21 21.96 -22.86 -13.29
N LEU A 22 21.81 -22.59 -14.59
CA LEU A 22 21.39 -21.26 -15.10
C LEU A 22 19.90 -20.94 -14.83
N PHE A 23 19.07 -21.91 -14.44
CA PHE A 23 17.66 -21.68 -14.13
C PHE A 23 17.37 -21.37 -12.65
N PHE A 24 18.36 -21.46 -11.76
CA PHE A 24 18.10 -21.39 -10.31
C PHE A 24 18.43 -20.07 -9.61
N SER A 25 18.93 -19.04 -10.31
CA SER A 25 19.38 -17.80 -9.64
C SER A 25 18.98 -16.48 -10.31
N CYS A 26 17.96 -16.47 -11.16
CA CYS A 26 17.41 -15.21 -11.69
C CYS A 26 16.00 -14.98 -11.14
N VAL A 27 15.78 -13.85 -10.46
CA VAL A 27 14.45 -13.31 -10.20
C VAL A 27 13.74 -13.21 -11.56
N GLN A 28 12.83 -14.14 -11.82
CA GLN A 28 12.21 -14.29 -13.13
C GLN A 28 11.37 -13.06 -13.45
N LYS A 29 11.84 -12.25 -14.40
CA LYS A 29 11.10 -11.10 -14.95
C LYS A 29 9.69 -11.52 -15.40
N LYS A 30 8.71 -10.65 -15.17
CA LYS A 30 7.27 -10.85 -15.42
C LYS A 30 6.68 -9.65 -16.19
N PRO A 31 6.88 -9.60 -17.52
CA PRO A 31 6.41 -8.48 -18.36
C PRO A 31 4.91 -8.16 -18.20
N ALA A 32 4.07 -9.18 -18.01
CA ALA A 32 2.63 -8.98 -17.77
C ALA A 32 2.33 -8.27 -16.44
N GLN A 33 3.09 -8.58 -15.39
CA GLN A 33 2.99 -7.91 -14.08
C GLN A 33 3.53 -6.48 -14.16
N ALA A 34 4.63 -6.26 -14.87
CA ALA A 34 5.15 -4.92 -15.11
C ALA A 34 4.14 -4.04 -15.86
N GLU A 35 3.53 -4.56 -16.93
CA GLU A 35 2.50 -3.84 -17.69
C GLU A 35 1.24 -3.61 -16.85
N TYR A 36 0.85 -4.55 -15.98
CA TYR A 36 -0.25 -4.34 -15.01
C TYR A 36 0.00 -3.10 -14.15
N TRP A 37 1.16 -3.05 -13.46
CA TRP A 37 1.48 -1.94 -12.55
C TRP A 37 1.67 -0.63 -13.31
N LYS A 38 2.29 -0.66 -14.48
CA LYS A 38 2.43 0.51 -15.35
C LYS A 38 1.07 1.11 -15.71
N ARG A 39 0.11 0.30 -16.14
CA ARG A 39 -1.25 0.75 -16.48
C ARG A 39 -2.02 1.25 -15.27
N TYR A 40 -1.95 0.53 -14.15
CA TYR A 40 -2.60 0.94 -12.92
C TYR A 40 -2.09 2.32 -12.45
N LEU A 41 -0.76 2.51 -12.43
CA LEU A 41 -0.14 3.78 -12.04
C LEU A 41 -0.43 4.90 -13.03
N GLU A 42 -0.45 4.62 -14.35
CA GLU A 42 -0.88 5.57 -15.37
C GLU A 42 -2.29 6.11 -15.10
N TYR A 43 -3.22 5.23 -14.71
CA TYR A 43 -4.59 5.62 -14.34
C TYR A 43 -4.62 6.51 -13.10
N GLN A 44 -3.89 6.14 -12.04
CA GLN A 44 -3.83 6.95 -10.82
C GLN A 44 -3.20 8.33 -11.07
N LYS A 45 -2.11 8.40 -11.84
CA LYS A 45 -1.42 9.65 -12.18
C LYS A 45 -2.30 10.58 -13.00
N SER A 46 -3.09 10.03 -13.94
CA SER A 46 -4.05 10.81 -14.72
C SER A 46 -5.06 11.53 -13.82
N VAL A 47 -5.60 10.84 -12.80
CA VAL A 47 -6.51 11.44 -11.82
C VAL A 47 -5.80 12.51 -10.98
N GLN A 48 -4.61 12.21 -10.47
CA GLN A 48 -3.86 13.12 -9.58
C GLN A 48 -3.38 14.39 -10.26
N LYS A 49 -3.08 14.32 -11.57
CA LYS A 49 -2.66 15.47 -12.38
C LYS A 49 -3.81 16.44 -12.64
N GLU A 50 -5.01 15.92 -12.89
CA GLU A 50 -6.19 16.75 -13.15
C GLU A 50 -6.82 17.30 -11.87
N TYR A 51 -6.87 16.48 -10.82
CA TYR A 51 -7.48 16.84 -9.54
C TYR A 51 -6.40 16.87 -8.45
N PRO A 52 -5.93 18.06 -8.02
CA PRO A 52 -4.99 18.18 -6.93
C PRO A 52 -5.60 17.72 -5.59
N ILE A 53 -4.80 17.72 -4.52
CA ILE A 53 -5.26 17.35 -3.17
C ILE A 53 -6.41 18.27 -2.74
N GLY A 54 -7.48 17.70 -2.18
CA GLY A 54 -8.73 18.42 -1.88
C GLY A 54 -9.86 18.10 -2.85
N GLY A 55 -11.05 18.65 -2.60
CA GLY A 55 -12.17 18.71 -3.54
C GLY A 55 -12.56 17.37 -4.16
N ILE A 56 -12.60 17.34 -5.49
CA ILE A 56 -12.96 16.14 -6.27
C ILE A 56 -12.06 14.94 -5.95
N ARG A 57 -10.75 15.16 -5.69
CA ARG A 57 -9.85 14.07 -5.32
C ARG A 57 -10.24 13.49 -3.97
N ASN A 58 -10.54 14.31 -2.97
CA ASN A 58 -11.01 13.81 -1.67
C ASN A 58 -12.27 12.95 -1.84
N ALA A 59 -13.25 13.43 -2.62
CA ALA A 59 -14.48 12.70 -2.90
C ALA A 59 -14.20 11.35 -3.58
N LEU A 60 -13.38 11.31 -4.63
CA LEU A 60 -13.04 10.09 -5.36
C LEU A 60 -12.31 9.04 -4.51
N PHE A 61 -11.48 9.49 -3.56
CA PHE A 61 -10.63 8.62 -2.75
C PHE A 61 -11.23 8.23 -1.38
N GLY A 62 -12.49 8.56 -1.11
CA GLY A 62 -13.15 8.18 0.15
C GLY A 62 -12.89 9.14 1.32
N ASN A 63 -12.40 10.34 1.02
CA ASN A 63 -11.88 11.31 2.01
C ASN A 63 -12.64 12.64 2.04
N LEU A 64 -13.93 12.64 1.67
CA LEU A 64 -14.80 13.82 1.67
C LEU A 64 -14.77 14.58 3.02
N THR A 65 -14.62 15.90 2.93
CA THR A 65 -14.82 16.86 4.03
C THR A 65 -16.11 17.65 3.81
N SER A 66 -16.52 18.47 4.79
CA SER A 66 -17.69 19.34 4.58
C SER A 66 -17.49 20.39 3.49
N GLU A 67 -16.27 20.91 3.34
CA GLU A 67 -15.88 21.88 2.32
C GLU A 67 -16.03 21.32 0.89
N ASP A 68 -15.89 20.01 0.73
CA ASP A 68 -15.95 19.34 -0.57
C ASP A 68 -17.40 19.04 -1.02
N GLU A 69 -18.39 19.06 -0.12
CA GLU A 69 -19.79 18.69 -0.41
C GLU A 69 -20.41 19.42 -1.61
N PRO A 70 -20.21 20.74 -1.81
CA PRO A 70 -20.84 21.46 -2.93
C PRO A 70 -20.38 20.96 -4.31
N LEU A 71 -19.29 20.20 -4.38
CA LEU A 71 -18.75 19.63 -5.62
C LEU A 71 -19.46 18.33 -6.02
N LEU A 72 -20.26 17.74 -5.13
CA LEU A 72 -20.95 16.47 -5.36
C LEU A 72 -22.37 16.70 -5.81
N ARG A 73 -22.93 15.71 -6.51
CA ARG A 73 -24.36 15.70 -6.81
C ARG A 73 -25.13 15.19 -5.62
N ASN A 74 -26.34 15.71 -5.44
CA ASN A 74 -27.26 15.23 -4.41
C ASN A 74 -28.49 14.62 -5.07
N LYS A 75 -28.81 13.38 -4.71
CA LYS A 75 -30.06 12.72 -5.05
C LYS A 75 -30.60 12.01 -3.81
N ASP A 76 -31.81 12.39 -3.40
CA ASP A 76 -32.50 11.80 -2.24
C ASP A 76 -31.66 11.81 -0.94
N GLY A 77 -30.84 12.85 -0.76
CA GLY A 77 -29.96 12.99 0.42
C GLY A 77 -28.64 12.22 0.32
N ILE A 78 -28.39 11.51 -0.77
CA ILE A 78 -27.12 10.82 -1.06
C ILE A 78 -26.25 11.75 -1.91
N LEU A 79 -25.04 12.04 -1.42
CA LEU A 79 -24.04 12.80 -2.16
C LEU A 79 -23.21 11.82 -3.00
N PHE A 80 -23.10 12.04 -4.31
CA PHE A 80 -22.39 11.10 -5.18
C PHE A 80 -21.60 11.78 -6.30
N LEU A 81 -20.67 11.01 -6.85
CA LEU A 81 -19.84 11.41 -7.97
C LEU A 81 -19.50 10.21 -8.86
N ASP A 82 -19.61 10.42 -10.17
CA ASP A 82 -19.30 9.46 -11.21
C ASP A 82 -18.12 9.95 -12.04
N PHE A 83 -17.16 9.06 -12.23
CA PHE A 83 -15.89 9.35 -12.87
C PHE A 83 -15.44 8.21 -13.77
N TYR A 84 -14.83 8.54 -14.90
CA TYR A 84 -14.14 7.56 -15.73
C TYR A 84 -12.95 8.14 -16.48
N LEU A 85 -12.08 7.24 -16.94
CA LEU A 85 -10.98 7.58 -17.84
C LEU A 85 -11.39 7.32 -19.29
N ARG A 86 -11.38 8.38 -20.10
CA ARG A 86 -11.62 8.32 -21.54
C ARG A 86 -10.29 8.22 -22.29
N LYS A 87 -10.17 7.22 -23.17
CA LYS A 87 -9.03 7.13 -24.08
C LYS A 87 -9.21 8.11 -25.24
N THR A 88 -8.19 8.91 -25.51
CA THR A 88 -8.11 9.87 -26.62
C THR A 88 -6.82 9.63 -27.42
N GLU A 89 -6.68 10.26 -28.59
CA GLU A 89 -5.44 10.21 -29.37
C GLU A 89 -4.23 10.76 -28.59
N ARG A 90 -4.46 11.71 -27.68
CA ARG A 90 -3.43 12.38 -26.87
C ARG A 90 -3.17 11.67 -25.52
N GLY A 91 -3.76 10.50 -25.30
CA GLY A 91 -3.63 9.75 -24.06
C GLY A 91 -4.95 9.63 -23.28
N ILE A 92 -4.86 9.53 -21.96
CA ILE A 92 -6.00 9.27 -21.09
C ILE A 92 -6.50 10.58 -20.47
N GLN A 93 -7.80 10.84 -20.63
CA GLN A 93 -8.48 12.03 -20.10
C GLN A 93 -9.40 11.65 -18.93
N PRO A 94 -9.25 12.27 -17.75
CA PRO A 94 -10.22 12.19 -16.66
C PRO A 94 -11.54 12.88 -17.01
N VAL A 95 -12.69 12.25 -16.71
CA VAL A 95 -14.02 12.79 -17.00
C VAL A 95 -14.97 12.57 -15.83
N LEU A 96 -15.55 13.66 -15.32
CA LEU A 96 -16.72 13.66 -14.44
C LEU A 96 -17.98 13.68 -15.29
N THR A 97 -18.98 12.86 -14.99
CA THR A 97 -20.19 12.74 -15.83
C THR A 97 -21.45 12.51 -15.00
N ALA A 98 -22.61 12.90 -15.52
CA ALA A 98 -23.94 12.52 -15.00
C ALA A 98 -24.56 11.36 -15.77
N ASP A 99 -24.01 11.11 -16.96
CA ASP A 99 -24.52 10.11 -17.86
C ASP A 99 -24.00 8.72 -17.50
N PRO A 100 -24.74 7.66 -17.85
CA PRO A 100 -24.28 6.29 -17.70
C PRO A 100 -22.90 6.08 -18.33
N ILE A 101 -21.95 5.60 -17.52
CA ILE A 101 -20.60 5.27 -17.98
C ILE A 101 -20.63 3.91 -18.69
N SER A 102 -20.07 3.86 -19.90
CA SER A 102 -19.90 2.62 -20.68
C SER A 102 -19.28 1.49 -19.84
N GLU A 103 -19.77 0.26 -20.04
CA GLU A 103 -19.19 -0.93 -19.42
C GLU A 103 -17.75 -1.23 -19.89
N ASN A 104 -17.36 -0.69 -21.05
CA ASN A 104 -16.04 -0.87 -21.63
C ASN A 104 -15.03 0.22 -21.22
N ALA A 105 -15.41 1.14 -20.34
CA ALA A 105 -14.48 2.14 -19.81
C ALA A 105 -13.30 1.44 -19.10
N LEU A 106 -12.08 1.86 -19.41
CA LEU A 106 -10.84 1.25 -18.88
C LEU A 106 -10.71 1.40 -17.37
N TYR A 107 -11.25 2.50 -16.84
CA TYR A 107 -11.27 2.81 -15.42
C TYR A 107 -12.49 3.66 -15.12
N LYS A 108 -13.25 3.29 -14.09
CA LYS A 108 -14.37 4.08 -13.59
C LYS A 108 -14.49 4.00 -12.08
N ILE A 109 -14.92 5.09 -11.47
CA ILE A 109 -15.23 5.19 -10.04
C ILE A 109 -16.65 5.72 -9.92
N HIS A 110 -17.45 5.03 -9.13
CA HIS A 110 -18.68 5.55 -8.57
C HIS A 110 -18.50 5.66 -7.06
N VAL A 111 -18.85 6.80 -6.47
CA VAL A 111 -18.74 7.02 -5.03
C VAL A 111 -20.01 7.67 -4.50
N GLU A 112 -20.50 7.15 -3.38
CA GLU A 112 -21.66 7.63 -2.63
C GLU A 112 -21.24 7.94 -1.19
N TYR A 113 -21.74 9.05 -0.67
CA TYR A 113 -21.64 9.47 0.71
C TYR A 113 -23.05 9.75 1.23
N LEU A 114 -23.45 9.00 2.25
CA LEU A 114 -24.68 9.27 2.99
C LEU A 114 -24.31 10.03 4.28
N PRO A 115 -24.70 11.30 4.42
CA PRO A 115 -24.59 12.02 5.68
C PRO A 115 -25.31 11.26 6.80
N SER A 116 -24.65 11.09 7.93
CA SER A 116 -25.15 10.34 9.09
C SER A 116 -24.65 10.97 10.40
N SER A 117 -25.01 10.38 11.53
CA SER A 117 -24.45 10.71 12.83
C SER A 117 -24.11 9.45 13.63
N PHE A 118 -23.10 9.56 14.49
CA PHE A 118 -22.72 8.54 15.46
C PHE A 118 -22.31 9.20 16.77
N GLN A 119 -23.04 8.92 17.86
CA GLN A 119 -22.80 9.51 19.18
C GLN A 119 -22.66 11.05 19.12
N ASP A 120 -23.64 11.68 18.46
CA ASP A 120 -23.72 13.14 18.24
C ASP A 120 -22.60 13.76 17.39
N VAL A 121 -21.74 12.94 16.78
CA VAL A 121 -20.74 13.38 15.78
C VAL A 121 -21.29 13.16 14.38
N LYS A 122 -21.13 14.15 13.49
CA LYS A 122 -21.49 14.02 12.08
C LYS A 122 -20.52 13.06 11.37
N THR A 123 -21.07 12.08 10.65
CA THR A 123 -20.33 11.08 9.89
C THR A 123 -20.77 11.04 8.42
N TYR A 124 -19.98 10.37 7.59
CA TYR A 124 -20.40 9.88 6.30
C TYR A 124 -20.30 8.36 6.25
N LYS A 125 -21.37 7.72 5.77
CA LYS A 125 -21.31 6.34 5.30
C LYS A 125 -20.94 6.36 3.82
N LEU A 126 -19.74 5.88 3.51
CA LEU A 126 -19.15 5.82 2.18
C LEU A 126 -19.43 4.46 1.55
N LYS A 127 -19.86 4.47 0.28
CA LYS A 127 -19.77 3.34 -0.62
C LYS A 127 -19.02 3.76 -1.86
N ARG A 128 -18.04 2.97 -2.27
CA ARG A 128 -17.26 3.26 -3.49
C ARG A 128 -17.07 2.00 -4.30
N LYS A 129 -17.26 2.11 -5.61
CA LYS A 129 -17.01 1.07 -6.59
C LYS A 129 -16.02 1.58 -7.63
N THR A 130 -14.83 0.99 -7.64
CA THR A 130 -13.84 1.21 -8.70
C THR A 130 -13.83 0.00 -9.61
N VAL A 131 -13.86 0.22 -10.92
CA VAL A 131 -13.73 -0.84 -11.93
C VAL A 131 -12.56 -0.48 -12.84
N SER A 132 -11.65 -1.42 -13.03
CA SER A 132 -10.47 -1.27 -13.90
C SER A 132 -10.37 -2.45 -14.85
N ILE A 133 -9.98 -2.20 -16.11
CA ILE A 133 -9.59 -3.23 -17.08
C ILE A 133 -8.07 -3.18 -17.21
N LEU A 134 -7.38 -4.21 -16.73
CA LEU A 134 -5.93 -4.27 -16.64
C LEU A 134 -5.40 -5.55 -17.31
N PRO A 135 -4.09 -5.63 -17.61
CA PRO A 135 -3.43 -6.91 -17.91
C PRO A 135 -3.68 -7.97 -16.82
N VAL A 136 -3.49 -9.25 -17.13
CA VAL A 136 -3.70 -10.31 -16.14
C VAL A 136 -2.59 -10.30 -15.09
N TYR A 137 -2.97 -10.07 -13.83
CA TYR A 137 -2.12 -10.22 -12.66
C TYR A 137 -2.98 -10.52 -11.42
N GLY A 138 -2.77 -11.67 -10.79
CA GLY A 138 -3.54 -12.12 -9.64
C GLY A 138 -2.77 -12.08 -8.32
N TYR A 139 -3.47 -12.23 -7.20
CA TYR A 139 -2.80 -12.26 -5.88
C TYR A 139 -1.90 -13.49 -5.73
N ALA A 140 -2.23 -14.60 -6.39
CA ALA A 140 -1.40 -15.81 -6.36
C ALA A 140 -0.01 -15.56 -7.00
N ASP A 141 0.05 -14.72 -8.03
CA ASP A 141 1.32 -14.33 -8.66
C ASP A 141 2.15 -13.45 -7.71
N PHE A 142 1.51 -12.52 -6.99
CA PHE A 142 2.15 -11.73 -5.94
C PHE A 142 2.79 -12.61 -4.87
N PHE A 143 2.03 -13.53 -4.29
CA PHE A 143 2.54 -14.36 -3.20
C PHE A 143 3.60 -15.38 -3.62
N ARG A 144 3.56 -15.83 -4.88
CA ARG A 144 4.67 -16.61 -5.46
C ARG A 144 5.96 -15.80 -5.50
N HIS A 145 5.88 -14.50 -5.76
CA HIS A 145 7.04 -13.62 -5.73
C HIS A 145 7.56 -13.43 -4.29
N VAL A 146 6.66 -13.20 -3.33
CA VAL A 146 7.00 -13.09 -1.90
C VAL A 146 7.72 -14.36 -1.40
N ASP A 147 7.20 -15.55 -1.74
CA ASP A 147 7.81 -16.82 -1.37
C ASP A 147 9.23 -16.99 -1.95
N ARG A 148 9.41 -16.66 -3.24
CA ARG A 148 10.72 -16.70 -3.90
C ARG A 148 11.71 -15.71 -3.27
N PHE A 149 11.26 -14.51 -2.96
CA PHE A 149 12.09 -13.49 -2.34
C PHE A 149 12.57 -13.90 -0.94
N GLN A 150 11.67 -14.44 -0.11
CA GLN A 150 12.04 -15.02 1.19
C GLN A 150 13.09 -16.13 1.03
N ASN A 151 12.88 -17.05 0.08
CA ASN A 151 13.80 -18.16 -0.17
C ASN A 151 15.19 -17.69 -0.66
N PHE A 152 15.23 -16.62 -1.48
CA PHE A 152 16.47 -15.99 -1.91
C PHE A 152 17.27 -15.46 -0.70
N LEU A 153 16.62 -14.69 0.17
CA LEU A 153 17.26 -14.12 1.37
C LEU A 153 17.70 -15.18 2.40
N LYS A 154 17.01 -16.33 2.43
CA LYS A 154 17.36 -17.47 3.30
C LYS A 154 18.64 -18.18 2.84
N ARG A 155 18.82 -18.37 1.52
CA ARG A 155 19.93 -19.16 0.95
C ARG A 155 21.24 -18.40 0.85
N GLU A 156 21.19 -17.16 0.39
CA GLU A 156 22.39 -16.44 -0.05
C GLU A 156 23.15 -15.73 1.09
N SER A 157 22.69 -15.91 2.33
CA SER A 157 22.78 -14.93 3.43
C SER A 157 22.13 -13.60 3.02
N ALA A 158 21.71 -12.77 3.96
CA ALA A 158 21.15 -11.45 3.64
C ALA A 158 22.30 -10.52 3.17
N ASP A 159 22.97 -10.87 2.08
CA ASP A 159 24.06 -10.11 1.50
C ASP A 159 23.47 -9.02 0.60
N SER A 160 23.67 -7.77 1.01
CA SER A 160 23.16 -6.59 0.32
C SER A 160 23.73 -6.49 -1.10
N GLU A 161 24.99 -6.91 -1.31
CA GLU A 161 25.63 -6.83 -2.63
C GLU A 161 25.01 -7.83 -3.60
N LYS A 162 24.76 -9.06 -3.15
CA LYS A 162 24.04 -10.06 -3.95
C LYS A 162 22.63 -9.61 -4.27
N LEU A 163 21.90 -9.04 -3.32
CA LEU A 163 20.56 -8.52 -3.58
C LEU A 163 20.61 -7.36 -4.60
N ALA A 164 21.60 -6.48 -4.51
CA ALA A 164 21.80 -5.38 -5.46
C ALA A 164 22.14 -5.87 -6.88
N SER A 165 22.70 -7.08 -7.02
CA SER A 165 22.96 -7.69 -8.33
C SER A 165 21.71 -8.17 -9.05
N VAL A 166 20.61 -8.44 -8.32
CA VAL A 166 19.35 -8.98 -8.88
C VAL A 166 18.15 -8.02 -8.78
N SER A 167 18.23 -6.98 -7.95
CA SER A 167 17.19 -5.96 -7.79
C SER A 167 17.74 -4.56 -8.04
N GLU A 168 17.30 -3.94 -9.13
CA GLU A 168 17.50 -2.54 -9.46
C GLU A 168 16.93 -1.63 -8.36
N ALA A 169 15.79 -2.01 -7.76
CA ALA A 169 15.19 -1.24 -6.67
C ALA A 169 16.07 -1.24 -5.41
N HIS A 170 16.56 -2.41 -4.97
CA HIS A 170 17.48 -2.45 -3.83
C HIS A 170 18.77 -1.68 -4.12
N ARG A 171 19.36 -1.90 -5.29
CA ARG A 171 20.57 -1.17 -5.72
C ARG A 171 20.36 0.34 -5.69
N TYR A 172 19.28 0.84 -6.29
CA TYR A 172 18.94 2.26 -6.29
C TYR A 172 18.72 2.82 -4.88
N LEU A 173 17.95 2.11 -4.05
CA LEU A 173 17.75 2.53 -2.66
C LEU A 173 19.09 2.65 -1.93
N CYS A 174 20.05 1.76 -2.19
CA CYS A 174 21.38 1.83 -1.57
C CYS A 174 22.31 2.89 -2.16
N THR A 175 22.03 3.43 -3.35
CA THR A 175 22.78 4.61 -3.84
C THR A 175 22.31 5.89 -3.15
N ILE A 176 21.02 6.00 -2.90
CA ILE A 176 20.42 7.23 -2.35
C ILE A 176 20.19 7.19 -0.84
N SER A 177 20.34 6.04 -0.19
CA SER A 177 20.13 5.86 1.25
C SER A 177 21.19 4.92 1.83
N LYS A 178 21.36 4.94 3.16
CA LYS A 178 22.25 4.01 3.84
C LYS A 178 21.52 2.69 4.05
N CYS A 179 21.89 1.69 3.26
CA CYS A 179 21.40 0.33 3.39
C CYS A 179 22.14 -0.45 4.47
N GLY A 180 21.45 -1.38 5.10
CA GLY A 180 22.06 -2.43 5.91
C GLY A 180 21.27 -3.72 5.77
N SER A 181 21.98 -4.84 5.78
CA SER A 181 21.36 -6.15 5.71
C SER A 181 21.99 -7.06 6.78
N VAL A 182 21.15 -7.66 7.62
CA VAL A 182 21.59 -8.48 8.74
C VAL A 182 20.87 -9.81 8.70
N ARG A 183 21.65 -10.90 8.78
CA ARG A 183 21.11 -12.24 8.94
C ARG A 183 21.12 -12.61 10.42
N SER A 184 19.95 -12.93 10.97
CA SER A 184 19.78 -13.54 12.29
C SER A 184 19.55 -15.04 12.16
N GLN A 185 19.46 -15.78 13.27
CA GLN A 185 19.23 -17.24 13.22
C GLN A 185 17.97 -17.65 12.45
N ASN A 186 16.87 -16.89 12.60
CA ASN A 186 15.54 -17.24 12.08
C ASN A 186 14.90 -16.18 11.17
N SER A 187 15.66 -15.15 10.78
CA SER A 187 15.15 -14.07 9.92
C SER A 187 16.26 -13.32 9.17
N SER A 188 15.89 -12.69 8.07
CA SER A 188 16.70 -11.72 7.36
C SER A 188 16.12 -10.33 7.57
N LEU A 189 16.97 -9.35 7.88
CA LEU A 189 16.58 -7.98 8.17
C LEU A 189 17.21 -7.06 7.13
N LEU A 190 16.38 -6.42 6.32
CA LEU A 190 16.79 -5.34 5.42
C LEU A 190 16.50 -4.00 6.10
N SER A 191 17.36 -3.02 5.90
CA SER A 191 17.20 -1.70 6.49
C SER A 191 17.63 -0.58 5.57
N TYR A 192 16.93 0.54 5.65
CA TYR A 192 17.13 1.73 4.83
C TYR A 192 17.01 2.96 5.70
N GLU A 193 18.04 3.80 5.70
CA GLU A 193 18.15 5.01 6.50
C GLU A 193 18.46 6.20 5.59
N LEU A 194 17.69 7.29 5.74
CA LEU A 194 17.91 8.50 4.95
C LEU A 194 19.31 9.06 5.24
N ASN A 195 20.01 9.57 4.22
CA ASN A 195 21.36 10.10 4.37
C ASN A 195 21.58 11.38 3.54
N GLU A 196 22.81 11.89 3.51
CA GLU A 196 23.17 13.09 2.75
C GLU A 196 22.96 12.94 1.23
N ASN A 197 23.05 11.71 0.68
CA ASN A 197 22.72 11.47 -0.73
C ASN A 197 21.23 11.70 -0.96
N THR A 198 20.37 11.16 -0.08
CA THR A 198 18.91 11.41 -0.15
C THR A 198 18.63 12.91 -0.09
N ARG A 199 19.29 13.62 0.84
CA ARG A 199 19.10 15.06 1.03
C ARG A 199 19.51 15.88 -0.18
N THR A 200 20.60 15.48 -0.84
CA THR A 200 21.12 16.18 -2.02
C THR A 200 20.24 15.92 -3.25
N GLU A 201 19.83 14.67 -3.48
CA GLU A 201 19.05 14.30 -4.67
C GLU A 201 17.56 14.66 -4.52
N PHE A 202 16.99 14.54 -3.32
CA PHE A 202 15.57 14.80 -3.03
C PHE A 202 15.38 15.62 -1.75
N PRO A 203 15.74 16.92 -1.76
CA PRO A 203 15.74 17.76 -0.56
C PRO A 203 14.35 17.92 0.06
N ASN A 204 13.29 18.04 -0.74
CA ASN A 204 11.93 18.21 -0.21
C ASN A 204 11.41 16.90 0.38
N PHE A 205 11.65 15.77 -0.29
CA PHE A 205 11.37 14.44 0.24
C PHE A 205 12.10 14.21 1.57
N TYR A 206 13.42 14.42 1.61
CA TYR A 206 14.24 14.23 2.80
C TYR A 206 13.68 15.04 3.98
N LYS A 207 13.47 16.35 3.79
CA LYS A 207 12.93 17.23 4.84
C LYS A 207 11.59 16.74 5.38
N ARG A 208 10.68 16.31 4.51
CA ARG A 208 9.35 15.82 4.92
C ARG A 208 9.43 14.48 5.63
N PHE A 209 10.13 13.50 5.03
CA PHE A 209 10.15 12.13 5.52
C PHE A 209 10.97 12.01 6.80
N HIS A 210 12.08 12.74 6.91
CA HIS A 210 12.87 12.87 8.14
C HIS A 210 12.01 13.43 9.29
N LYS A 211 11.24 14.50 9.04
CA LYS A 211 10.30 15.03 10.05
C LYS A 211 9.26 13.99 10.45
N LEU A 212 8.68 13.29 9.47
CA LEU A 212 7.65 12.28 9.72
C LEU A 212 8.17 11.12 10.57
N LEU A 213 9.33 10.57 10.25
CA LEU A 213 9.94 9.44 10.97
C LEU A 213 10.36 9.81 12.40
N ASN A 214 10.66 11.08 12.66
CA ASN A 214 10.89 11.59 14.02
C ASN A 214 9.60 11.80 14.83
N GLN A 215 8.45 11.90 14.17
CA GLN A 215 7.15 12.07 14.80
C GLN A 215 6.36 10.77 14.91
N ILE A 216 6.77 9.72 14.19
CA ILE A 216 6.03 8.48 14.06
C ILE A 216 6.97 7.28 14.24
N SER A 217 6.58 6.36 15.12
CA SER A 217 7.10 4.99 15.12
C SER A 217 5.99 4.02 14.75
N TYR A 218 6.24 3.11 13.83
CA TYR A 218 5.26 2.13 13.39
C TYR A 218 5.83 0.72 13.42
N ARG A 219 4.96 -0.26 13.60
CA ARG A 219 5.26 -1.68 13.41
C ARG A 219 4.04 -2.37 12.80
N ILE A 220 4.22 -2.95 11.63
CA ILE A 220 3.21 -3.68 10.88
C ILE A 220 3.70 -5.12 10.76
N THR A 221 2.94 -6.07 11.29
CA THR A 221 3.26 -7.49 11.22
C THR A 221 2.22 -8.22 10.38
N ILE A 222 2.64 -8.96 9.35
CA ILE A 222 1.77 -9.71 8.44
C ILE A 222 2.03 -11.20 8.64
N PHE A 223 1.01 -11.98 8.99
CA PHE A 223 1.17 -13.40 9.35
C PHE A 223 -0.09 -14.22 9.01
N LYS A 224 0.05 -15.54 8.90
CA LYS A 224 -1.09 -16.45 8.77
C LYS A 224 -1.71 -16.78 10.14
N SER A 225 -2.95 -17.24 10.14
CA SER A 225 -3.64 -17.68 11.36
C SER A 225 -2.81 -18.68 12.17
N GLY A 226 -2.52 -18.36 13.44
CA GLY A 226 -1.75 -19.23 14.34
C GLY A 226 -0.23 -19.17 14.16
N GLU A 227 0.29 -18.46 13.16
CA GLU A 227 1.70 -18.53 12.76
C GLU A 227 2.40 -17.17 12.89
N PHE A 228 2.18 -16.47 14.02
CA PHE A 228 2.69 -15.10 14.23
C PHE A 228 4.21 -14.97 14.09
N LEU A 229 4.98 -15.97 14.56
CA LEU A 229 6.45 -15.98 14.49
C LEU A 229 6.99 -16.12 13.06
N ASN A 230 6.17 -16.62 12.14
CA ASN A 230 6.46 -16.73 10.71
C ASN A 230 5.94 -15.51 9.93
N GLY A 231 5.71 -14.39 10.61
CA GLY A 231 5.23 -13.15 10.01
C GLY A 231 6.35 -12.24 9.49
N MET A 232 6.06 -11.50 8.43
CA MET A 232 6.91 -10.39 7.99
C MET A 232 6.63 -9.17 8.86
N GLU A 233 7.66 -8.42 9.24
CA GLU A 233 7.53 -7.17 9.99
C GLU A 233 8.10 -6.00 9.19
N LEU A 234 7.32 -4.93 9.06
CA LEU A 234 7.78 -3.62 8.57
C LEU A 234 7.69 -2.63 9.73
N TYR A 235 8.80 -2.04 10.12
CA TYR A 235 8.84 -1.11 11.26
C TYR A 235 9.93 -0.06 11.09
N ASN A 236 9.88 1.02 11.87
CA ASN A 236 11.00 1.95 11.97
C ASN A 236 11.54 2.07 13.40
N GLU A 237 12.82 2.40 13.49
CA GLU A 237 13.46 2.91 14.70
C GLU A 237 14.12 4.23 14.31
N ASN A 238 13.60 5.33 14.85
CA ASN A 238 13.95 6.68 14.40
C ASN A 238 13.76 6.80 12.88
N GLU A 239 14.78 7.28 12.17
CA GLU A 239 14.80 7.51 10.72
C GLU A 239 15.11 6.26 9.89
N LYS A 240 15.35 5.12 10.55
CA LYS A 240 15.69 3.88 9.88
C LYS A 240 14.48 2.98 9.77
N THR A 241 14.13 2.62 8.54
CA THR A 241 13.06 1.66 8.23
C THR A 241 13.64 0.27 8.07
N PHE A 242 12.95 -0.73 8.59
CA PHE A 242 13.33 -2.13 8.61
C PHE A 242 12.25 -3.00 7.98
N LEU A 243 12.69 -3.95 7.15
CA LEU A 243 11.87 -5.05 6.65
C LEU A 243 12.49 -6.36 7.17
N LYS A 244 11.83 -6.97 8.14
CA LYS A 244 12.19 -8.28 8.70
C LYS A 244 11.38 -9.37 8.01
N ILE A 245 12.09 -10.33 7.45
CA ILE A 245 11.53 -11.45 6.70
C ILE A 245 11.89 -12.74 7.45
N PRO A 246 10.90 -13.54 7.87
CA PRO A 246 11.13 -14.75 8.65
C PRO A 246 11.64 -15.90 7.75
N ASP A 247 12.32 -16.87 8.34
CA ASP A 247 12.75 -18.10 7.64
C ASP A 247 11.64 -19.14 7.52
N ALA A 248 10.43 -18.72 7.14
CA ALA A 248 9.34 -19.65 6.95
C ALA A 248 9.70 -20.72 5.89
N ASP A 249 9.03 -21.87 5.97
CA ASP A 249 9.30 -22.97 5.04
C ASP A 249 8.96 -22.57 3.59
N PRO A 250 9.70 -23.08 2.59
CA PRO A 250 9.38 -22.85 1.19
C PRO A 250 7.93 -23.26 0.90
N GLY A 251 7.19 -22.39 0.24
CA GLY A 251 5.78 -22.61 -0.03
C GLY A 251 4.83 -21.97 0.98
N TYR A 252 5.33 -21.48 2.12
CA TYR A 252 4.51 -20.83 3.13
C TYR A 252 3.65 -19.71 2.52
N TRP A 253 4.18 -18.84 1.66
CA TRP A 253 3.37 -17.73 1.15
C TRP A 253 2.45 -18.10 -0.01
N LEU A 254 2.61 -19.24 -0.69
CA LEU A 254 2.03 -19.50 -2.03
C LEU A 254 0.49 -19.44 -2.13
N SER A 255 -0.24 -19.73 -1.06
CA SER A 255 -1.70 -19.80 -1.09
C SER A 255 -2.30 -19.39 0.25
N PRO A 256 -2.22 -18.10 0.61
CA PRO A 256 -2.78 -17.65 1.87
C PRO A 256 -4.31 -17.67 1.74
N GLN A 257 -4.99 -18.35 2.66
CA GLN A 257 -6.46 -18.24 2.76
C GLN A 257 -6.84 -17.01 3.61
N ILE A 258 -6.13 -16.82 4.73
CA ILE A 258 -6.34 -15.70 5.65
C ILE A 258 -4.98 -15.17 6.05
N LEU A 259 -4.81 -13.85 5.94
CA LEU A 259 -3.69 -13.12 6.53
C LEU A 259 -4.21 -12.16 7.59
N HIS A 260 -3.51 -12.14 8.72
CA HIS A 260 -3.70 -11.16 9.77
C HIS A 260 -2.60 -10.13 9.66
N ILE A 261 -2.98 -8.86 9.76
CA ILE A 261 -2.09 -7.72 9.82
C ILE A 261 -2.30 -7.08 11.18
N ARG A 262 -1.22 -6.93 11.93
CA ARG A 262 -1.22 -6.23 13.21
C ARG A 262 -0.48 -4.92 13.05
N ILE A 263 -1.14 -3.82 13.42
CA ILE A 263 -0.60 -2.47 13.29
C ILE A 263 -0.45 -1.88 14.70
N SER A 264 0.77 -1.43 15.00
CA SER A 264 1.07 -0.61 16.16
C SER A 264 1.71 0.69 15.67
N LEU A 265 1.28 1.81 16.26
CA LEU A 265 1.65 3.16 15.87
C LEU A 265 1.85 3.99 17.13
N PHE A 266 3.00 4.65 17.21
CA PHE A 266 3.26 5.71 18.17
C PHE A 266 3.40 7.02 17.42
N VAL A 267 2.67 8.05 17.84
CA VAL A 267 2.68 9.37 17.22
C VAL A 267 2.98 10.43 18.28
N GLU A 268 4.01 11.24 18.03
CA GLU A 268 4.37 12.39 18.84
C GLU A 268 4.28 13.69 18.03
N ILE A 269 3.21 14.46 18.28
CA ILE A 269 2.87 15.66 17.51
C ILE A 269 2.25 16.71 18.43
N TYR A 270 2.64 17.98 18.26
CA TYR A 270 2.02 19.10 18.97
C TYR A 270 1.89 18.91 20.51
N GLY A 271 2.82 18.17 21.13
CA GLY A 271 2.80 17.84 22.57
C GLY A 271 1.89 16.67 22.96
N LEU A 272 1.15 16.08 22.02
CA LEU A 272 0.43 14.82 22.19
C LEU A 272 1.34 13.63 21.93
N LYS A 273 1.14 12.59 22.74
CA LYS A 273 1.71 11.25 22.56
C LYS A 273 0.56 10.26 22.44
N ILE A 274 0.42 9.68 21.26
CA ILE A 274 -0.66 8.74 20.92
C ILE A 274 0.00 7.38 20.66
N ASP A 275 -0.21 6.44 21.57
CA ASP A 275 0.26 5.05 21.45
C ASP A 275 -0.93 4.16 21.11
N ILE A 276 -0.90 3.54 19.93
CA ILE A 276 -1.91 2.63 19.40
C ILE A 276 -1.22 1.27 19.23
N ARG A 277 -1.76 0.23 19.85
CA ARG A 277 -1.17 -1.11 19.82
C ARG A 277 -2.17 -2.13 19.34
N ASN A 278 -1.68 -3.09 18.56
CA ASN A 278 -2.43 -4.30 18.22
C ASN A 278 -3.73 -4.06 17.44
N LEU A 279 -3.83 -2.99 16.65
CA LEU A 279 -4.95 -2.82 15.71
C LEU A 279 -4.91 -4.00 14.71
N GLY A 280 -5.99 -4.76 14.63
CA GLY A 280 -6.06 -5.95 13.79
C GLY A 280 -6.76 -5.67 12.47
N TYR A 281 -6.17 -6.15 11.39
CA TYR A 281 -6.77 -6.16 10.06
C TYR A 281 -6.67 -7.57 9.49
N ARG A 282 -7.71 -8.02 8.79
CA ARG A 282 -7.81 -9.36 8.23
C ARG A 282 -8.02 -9.28 6.73
N LEU A 283 -7.18 -10.00 5.98
CA LEU A 283 -7.36 -10.26 4.56
C LEU A 283 -7.79 -11.71 4.37
N THR A 284 -8.84 -11.93 3.59
CA THR A 284 -9.28 -13.29 3.18
C THR A 284 -9.21 -13.40 1.67
N PHE A 285 -8.69 -14.52 1.20
CA PHE A 285 -8.47 -14.79 -0.21
C PHE A 285 -9.24 -16.04 -0.62
N SER A 286 -9.86 -15.97 -1.79
CA SER A 286 -10.53 -17.11 -2.40
C SER A 286 -10.39 -17.01 -3.91
N SER A 287 -10.24 -18.15 -4.58
CA SER A 287 -10.17 -18.22 -6.03
C SER A 287 -11.05 -19.35 -6.53
N SER A 288 -11.73 -19.12 -7.64
CA SER A 288 -12.59 -20.09 -8.32
C SER A 288 -12.51 -19.87 -9.82
N GLN A 289 -11.99 -20.86 -10.56
CA GLN A 289 -11.87 -20.83 -12.02
C GLN A 289 -11.13 -19.58 -12.53
N ASN A 290 -11.86 -18.62 -13.13
CA ASN A 290 -11.33 -17.37 -13.68
C ASN A 290 -11.57 -16.16 -12.77
N ARG A 291 -11.99 -16.38 -11.52
CA ARG A 291 -12.31 -15.33 -10.55
C ARG A 291 -11.43 -15.45 -9.32
N GLU A 292 -10.84 -14.34 -8.94
CA GLU A 292 -10.15 -14.15 -7.66
C GLU A 292 -10.92 -13.14 -6.81
N LYS A 293 -11.05 -13.41 -5.52
CA LYS A 293 -11.71 -12.53 -4.57
C LYS A 293 -10.82 -12.31 -3.36
N ILE A 294 -10.68 -11.05 -2.99
CA ILE A 294 -9.97 -10.60 -1.80
C ILE A 294 -10.93 -9.76 -0.97
N THR A 295 -11.07 -10.05 0.31
CA THR A 295 -11.81 -9.20 1.24
C THR A 295 -10.90 -8.73 2.35
N GLY A 296 -10.99 -7.45 2.70
CA GLY A 296 -10.25 -6.87 3.80
C GLY A 296 -11.16 -6.17 4.78
N GLU A 297 -10.91 -6.31 6.08
CA GLU A 297 -11.67 -5.65 7.14
C GLU A 297 -10.83 -5.50 8.41
N PHE A 298 -11.15 -4.51 9.24
CA PHE A 298 -10.59 -4.43 10.58
C PHE A 298 -11.23 -5.49 11.48
N SER A 299 -10.39 -6.30 12.13
CA SER A 299 -10.82 -7.48 12.88
C SER A 299 -10.66 -7.35 14.39
N ARG A 300 -9.93 -6.34 14.88
CA ARG A 300 -9.65 -6.16 16.30
C ARG A 300 -9.44 -4.69 16.66
N MET A 301 -10.07 -4.25 17.76
CA MET A 301 -9.84 -2.95 18.38
C MET A 301 -8.42 -2.84 18.95
N PRO A 302 -7.75 -1.69 18.81
CA PRO A 302 -6.44 -1.48 19.40
C PRO A 302 -6.55 -1.22 20.91
N GLU A 303 -5.45 -1.50 21.61
CA GLU A 303 -5.18 -0.83 22.88
C GLU A 303 -4.65 0.57 22.56
N LYS A 304 -5.13 1.58 23.27
CA LYS A 304 -4.69 2.96 23.05
C LYS A 304 -4.32 3.64 24.35
N LYS A 305 -3.27 4.45 24.32
CA LYS A 305 -2.89 5.35 25.39
C LYS A 305 -2.59 6.72 24.80
N ILE A 306 -3.39 7.70 25.20
CA ILE A 306 -3.21 9.09 24.80
C ILE A 306 -2.72 9.85 26.02
N SER A 307 -1.61 10.56 25.85
CA SER A 307 -0.98 11.31 26.93
C SER A 307 -0.30 12.56 26.40
N GLY A 308 0.27 13.33 27.32
CA GLY A 308 0.76 14.67 27.02
C GLY A 308 -0.34 15.70 27.15
N ARG A 309 0.07 16.96 27.16
CA ARG A 309 -0.84 18.09 27.11
C ARG A 309 -0.77 18.60 25.70
N PHE A 310 -1.81 18.37 24.92
CA PHE A 310 -2.04 19.23 23.77
C PHE A 310 -2.14 20.65 24.31
N LEU A 311 -1.35 21.60 23.78
CA LEU A 311 -1.35 23.07 24.00
C LEU A 311 -0.09 23.70 24.62
N ARG A 312 0.36 24.81 23.98
CA ARG A 312 0.71 26.12 24.62
C ARG A 312 1.03 27.29 23.66
N ILE A 313 1.06 27.10 22.33
CA ILE A 313 1.73 28.06 21.40
C ILE A 313 0.81 28.65 20.32
N PHE A 314 -0.45 28.22 20.17
CA PHE A 314 -1.33 28.76 19.13
C PHE A 314 -2.14 29.97 19.63
N PRO A 315 -2.18 31.09 18.87
CA PRO A 315 -3.10 32.20 19.14
C PRO A 315 -4.55 31.69 19.16
N PRO A 316 -5.43 32.26 20.01
CA PRO A 316 -6.82 31.83 20.19
C PRO A 316 -7.63 31.70 18.88
N GLY A 317 -7.27 32.44 17.82
CA GLY A 317 -7.93 32.40 16.52
C GLY A 317 -7.67 31.16 15.65
N MET A 318 -6.67 30.32 15.97
CA MET A 318 -6.37 29.09 15.20
C MET A 318 -6.98 27.81 15.79
N VAL A 319 -7.54 27.87 17.00
CA VAL A 319 -7.96 26.69 17.77
C VAL A 319 -9.35 26.19 17.36
N ASN A 320 -10.11 26.98 16.59
CA ASN A 320 -11.51 26.68 16.26
C ASN A 320 -11.73 25.67 15.12
N TRP A 321 -10.69 25.11 14.49
CA TRP A 321 -10.90 24.36 13.24
C TRP A 321 -10.69 22.83 13.26
N PHE A 322 -9.89 22.20 14.13
CA PHE A 322 -9.64 20.74 13.96
C PHE A 322 -9.33 19.91 15.23
N ILE A 323 -9.59 20.41 16.43
CA ILE A 323 -9.17 19.71 17.66
C ILE A 323 -10.40 19.29 18.48
N PRO A 324 -10.67 17.98 18.61
CA PRO A 324 -11.66 17.48 19.55
C PRO A 324 -11.30 17.91 20.98
N GLY A 325 -12.28 18.44 21.72
CA GLY A 325 -12.07 18.82 23.13
C GLY A 325 -11.67 17.65 24.04
N ASN A 326 -11.91 16.41 23.59
CA ASN A 326 -11.48 15.19 24.24
C ASN A 326 -10.87 14.22 23.20
N MET A 327 -9.54 14.13 23.16
CA MET A 327 -8.82 13.26 22.22
C MET A 327 -9.03 11.77 22.50
N GLU A 328 -9.21 11.39 23.76
CA GLU A 328 -9.43 9.98 24.13
C GLU A 328 -10.76 9.48 23.56
N GLU A 329 -11.81 10.25 23.80
CA GLU A 329 -13.14 9.99 23.25
C GLU A 329 -13.17 10.04 21.72
N TYR A 330 -12.45 10.98 21.10
CA TYR A 330 -12.33 11.03 19.64
C TYR A 330 -11.74 9.73 19.08
N PHE A 331 -10.63 9.25 19.64
CA PHE A 331 -9.99 8.02 19.17
C PHE A 331 -10.82 6.78 19.49
N ASP A 332 -11.54 6.75 20.62
CA ASP A 332 -12.51 5.70 20.90
C ASP A 332 -13.58 5.61 19.83
N ARG A 333 -14.25 6.73 19.56
CA ARG A 333 -15.29 6.81 18.52
C ARG A 333 -14.72 6.48 17.15
N TYR A 334 -13.51 6.95 16.84
CA TYR A 334 -12.82 6.66 15.58
C TYR A 334 -12.60 5.16 15.40
N PHE A 335 -12.02 4.47 16.40
CA PHE A 335 -11.75 3.03 16.29
C PHE A 335 -13.04 2.19 16.31
N LEU A 336 -14.07 2.62 17.04
CA LEU A 336 -15.39 1.99 16.99
C LEU A 336 -15.98 2.07 15.56
N LEU A 337 -15.96 3.25 14.93
CA LEU A 337 -16.39 3.40 13.53
C LEU A 337 -15.49 2.63 12.56
N LEU A 338 -14.18 2.57 12.81
CA LEU A 338 -13.22 1.86 11.98
C LEU A 338 -13.51 0.35 11.96
N VAL A 339 -13.71 -0.24 13.14
CA VAL A 339 -13.84 -1.69 13.33
C VAL A 339 -15.29 -2.16 13.21
N GLN A 340 -16.22 -1.53 13.94
CA GLN A 340 -17.60 -1.99 14.08
C GLN A 340 -18.59 -1.24 13.19
N GLY A 341 -18.33 0.04 12.92
CA GLY A 341 -19.28 0.95 12.26
C GLY A 341 -20.47 1.29 13.18
N SER A 342 -21.26 2.30 12.83
CA SER A 342 -22.41 2.73 13.64
C SER A 342 -23.49 1.65 13.79
N GLU A 343 -23.61 0.73 12.82
CA GLU A 343 -24.61 -0.35 12.83
C GLU A 343 -24.10 -1.67 13.42
N GLY A 344 -22.84 -1.74 13.87
CA GLY A 344 -22.24 -2.98 14.39
C GLY A 344 -22.04 -4.09 13.35
N LYS A 345 -22.19 -3.79 12.05
CA LYS A 345 -22.07 -4.74 10.93
C LYS A 345 -20.68 -4.72 10.27
N GLY A 346 -19.66 -4.22 10.97
CA GLY A 346 -18.34 -3.97 10.44
C GLY A 346 -18.23 -2.56 9.84
N GLY A 347 -17.16 -1.85 10.21
CA GLY A 347 -16.99 -0.44 9.90
C GLY A 347 -16.37 -0.18 8.53
N ASN A 348 -15.08 -0.48 8.42
CA ASN A 348 -14.30 -0.25 7.21
C ASN A 348 -13.89 -1.59 6.58
N ARG A 349 -14.34 -1.81 5.34
CA ARG A 349 -14.08 -3.04 4.60
C ARG A 349 -13.96 -2.81 3.11
N PHE A 350 -13.30 -3.74 2.44
CA PHE A 350 -13.30 -3.81 0.99
C PHE A 350 -13.50 -5.24 0.49
N ARG A 351 -13.99 -5.34 -0.73
CA ARG A 351 -14.06 -6.55 -1.54
C ARG A 351 -13.54 -6.25 -2.93
N THR A 352 -12.47 -6.91 -3.31
CA THR A 352 -11.94 -6.93 -4.67
C THR A 352 -12.39 -8.22 -5.35
N GLU A 353 -12.89 -8.09 -6.57
CA GLU A 353 -13.10 -9.21 -7.49
C GLU A 353 -12.30 -8.99 -8.77
N SER A 354 -11.51 -9.97 -9.12
CA SER A 354 -10.67 -9.98 -10.31
C SER A 354 -11.17 -11.07 -11.23
N ILE A 355 -11.71 -10.68 -12.38
CA ILE A 355 -12.31 -11.60 -13.36
C ILE A 355 -11.42 -11.63 -14.60
N LYS A 356 -10.81 -12.77 -14.87
CA LYS A 356 -9.93 -12.98 -16.01
C LYS A 356 -10.73 -13.23 -17.29
N THR A 357 -10.41 -12.47 -18.33
CA THR A 357 -10.98 -12.58 -19.69
C THR A 357 -9.84 -12.51 -20.71
N GLY A 358 -9.39 -13.67 -21.17
CA GLY A 358 -8.23 -13.77 -22.08
C GLY A 358 -6.95 -13.21 -21.44
N ASN A 359 -6.36 -12.20 -22.09
CA ASN A 359 -5.15 -11.51 -21.65
C ASN A 359 -5.42 -10.28 -20.76
N THR A 360 -6.68 -10.02 -20.42
CA THR A 360 -7.08 -8.92 -19.54
C THR A 360 -7.80 -9.44 -18.29
N MET A 361 -7.89 -8.58 -17.29
CA MET A 361 -8.57 -8.81 -16.03
C MET A 361 -9.42 -7.58 -15.71
N LYS A 362 -10.72 -7.81 -15.47
CA LYS A 362 -11.62 -6.80 -14.91
C LYS A 362 -11.50 -6.87 -13.38
N VAL A 363 -10.96 -5.82 -12.78
CA VAL A 363 -10.80 -5.68 -11.33
C VAL A 363 -11.91 -4.76 -10.82
N ILE A 364 -12.75 -5.26 -9.93
CA ILE A 364 -13.86 -4.55 -9.30
C ILE A 364 -13.54 -4.43 -7.81
N LEU A 365 -13.21 -3.23 -7.35
CA LEU A 365 -13.00 -2.91 -5.94
C LEU A 365 -14.24 -2.22 -5.40
N ASN A 366 -14.94 -2.87 -4.48
CA ASN A 366 -15.99 -2.25 -3.68
C ASN A 366 -15.41 -1.95 -2.29
N SER A 367 -15.55 -0.73 -1.79
CA SER A 367 -15.15 -0.35 -0.44
C SER A 367 -16.30 0.34 0.28
N GLU A 368 -16.46 0.01 1.55
CA GLU A 368 -17.43 0.61 2.46
C GLU A 368 -16.68 1.13 3.68
N ALA A 369 -17.05 2.32 4.14
CA ALA A 369 -16.45 2.93 5.31
C ALA A 369 -17.45 3.82 6.01
N GLU A 370 -17.25 4.03 7.31
CA GLU A 370 -17.86 5.16 8.02
C GLU A 370 -16.76 6.03 8.59
N ILE A 371 -16.84 7.33 8.32
CA ILE A 371 -15.80 8.32 8.60
C ILE A 371 -16.42 9.56 9.23
N PHE A 372 -15.66 10.26 10.08
CA PHE A 372 -16.12 11.58 10.54
C PHE A 372 -16.17 12.57 9.38
N ARG A 373 -17.18 13.44 9.41
CA ARG A 373 -17.32 14.56 8.47
C ARG A 373 -16.19 15.58 8.67
N GLU A 374 -15.82 15.81 9.93
CA GLU A 374 -14.64 16.58 10.32
C GLU A 374 -13.62 15.68 11.00
N ARG A 375 -12.39 15.65 10.49
CA ARG A 375 -11.35 14.71 10.94
C ARG A 375 -10.16 15.44 11.51
N PHE A 376 -9.61 14.88 12.58
CA PHE A 376 -8.27 15.23 13.03
C PHE A 376 -7.25 14.80 11.97
N ALA A 377 -6.59 15.77 11.34
CA ALA A 377 -5.63 15.55 10.25
C ALA A 377 -4.27 16.22 10.57
N PRO A 378 -3.47 15.62 11.48
CA PRO A 378 -2.30 16.28 12.05
C PRO A 378 -1.12 16.48 11.10
N PHE A 379 -1.16 15.85 9.91
CA PHE A 379 -0.10 15.88 8.92
C PHE A 379 -0.50 16.62 7.63
N ARG A 380 -1.57 17.43 7.64
CA ARG A 380 -1.93 18.26 6.48
C ARG A 380 -0.83 19.32 6.27
N SER A 381 -0.02 19.16 5.21
CA SER A 381 0.83 20.25 4.70
C SER A 381 0.08 21.02 3.62
N THR A 382 -0.09 22.33 3.80
CA THR A 382 -0.73 23.22 2.82
C THR A 382 0.17 23.56 1.64
N ASP A 383 1.49 23.44 1.80
CA ASP A 383 2.48 23.63 0.74
C ASP A 383 3.53 22.53 0.82
N ALA A 384 3.58 21.68 -0.19
CA ALA A 384 4.65 20.71 -0.34
C ALA A 384 5.05 20.67 -1.81
N ALA A 385 5.89 21.63 -2.22
CA ALA A 385 6.62 21.50 -3.47
C ALA A 385 7.28 20.12 -3.51
N GLU A 386 6.97 19.32 -4.54
CA GLU A 386 7.63 18.05 -4.77
C GLU A 386 8.97 18.27 -5.48
N ASP A 387 9.93 17.38 -5.23
CA ASP A 387 11.16 17.35 -6.01
C ASP A 387 10.83 17.07 -7.49
N GLN A 388 11.67 17.55 -8.41
CA GLN A 388 11.49 17.34 -9.86
C GLN A 388 12.76 16.69 -10.43
N PRO A 389 12.73 15.39 -10.77
CA PRO A 389 11.62 14.44 -10.61
C PRO A 389 11.37 14.09 -9.13
N SER A 390 10.15 13.62 -8.80
CA SER A 390 9.84 13.23 -7.43
C SER A 390 10.50 11.88 -7.08
N PHE A 391 10.91 11.71 -5.81
CA PHE A 391 11.46 10.44 -5.30
C PHE A 391 10.55 9.25 -5.63
N TRP A 392 9.25 9.39 -5.38
CA TRP A 392 8.28 8.31 -5.58
C TRP A 392 8.12 7.94 -7.06
N GLU A 393 8.10 8.92 -7.97
CA GLU A 393 8.02 8.62 -9.41
C GLU A 393 9.27 7.91 -9.92
N VAL A 394 10.46 8.24 -9.39
CA VAL A 394 11.70 7.54 -9.75
C VAL A 394 11.66 6.11 -9.22
N LEU A 395 11.33 5.93 -7.94
CA LEU A 395 11.24 4.60 -7.31
C LEU A 395 10.20 3.71 -8.01
N GLU A 396 9.02 4.24 -8.35
CA GLU A 396 7.98 3.52 -9.10
C GLU A 396 8.49 3.00 -10.45
N LYS A 397 9.21 3.83 -11.22
CA LYS A 397 9.78 3.42 -12.51
C LYS A 397 10.79 2.28 -12.33
N ILE A 398 11.58 2.33 -11.28
CA ILE A 398 12.59 1.30 -10.98
C ILE A 398 11.94 0.00 -10.51
N LEU A 399 10.91 0.06 -9.67
CA LEU A 399 10.13 -1.10 -9.25
C LEU A 399 9.47 -1.81 -10.45
N ILE A 400 8.97 -1.05 -11.45
CA ILE A 400 8.44 -1.63 -12.69
C ILE A 400 9.56 -2.33 -13.49
N ARG A 401 10.78 -1.77 -13.52
CA ARG A 401 11.92 -2.41 -14.22
C ARG A 401 12.38 -3.70 -13.54
N ASP A 402 12.33 -3.78 -12.22
CA ASP A 402 12.58 -5.03 -11.50
C ASP A 402 11.60 -6.16 -11.89
N LEU A 403 10.41 -5.77 -12.36
CA LEU A 403 9.40 -6.69 -12.85
C LEU A 403 9.50 -6.96 -14.36
N SER A 404 10.17 -6.11 -15.13
CA SER A 404 10.23 -6.15 -16.61
C SER A 404 11.42 -6.94 -17.11
#